data_AF-B7WQE1-F1
#
_entry.id   AF-B7WQE1-F1
#
_cell.length_a   1.000
_cell.length_b   1.000
_cell.length_c   1.000
_cell.angle_alpha   90.00
_cell.angle_beta   90.00
_cell.angle_gamma   90.00
#
_symmetry.space_group_name_H-M   'P 1'
#
loop_
_entity.id
_entity.type
_entity.pdbx_description
1 polymer ?
#
loop_
_entity_poly.entity_id
_entity_poly.type
_entity_poly.pdbx_seq_one_letter_code
_entity_poly.pdbx_strand_id
1 'polypeptide(L)'
;MFFDRGLIDAAAAPQALDGTTILDTIAQSHRYHSRIFLAPPWPEIYVQDEERRHSMDEARAEFERLQRTYPALGYAVSRLPKIRVAQRADFVLDTLASR
;
A
#
# COMPACT_ATOMS: atom_id res chain seq x y z
N MET A 1 -1.35 -8.52 -13.87
CA MET A 1 -2.62 -8.02 -13.27
C MET A 1 -2.24 -7.08 -12.15
N PHE A 2 -2.91 -5.94 -12.03
CA PHE A 2 -2.69 -4.95 -10.97
C PHE A 2 -3.92 -4.92 -10.06
N PHE A 3 -3.70 -4.72 -8.77
CA PHE A 3 -4.75 -4.59 -7.76
C PHE A 3 -4.57 -3.25 -7.05
N ASP A 4 -5.66 -2.50 -6.88
CA ASP A 4 -5.70 -1.35 -5.98
C ASP A 4 -6.26 -1.80 -4.65
N ARG A 5 -5.36 -1.91 -3.65
CA ARG A 5 -5.54 -2.62 -2.37
C ARG A 5 -5.63 -4.15 -2.51
N GLY A 6 -5.24 -4.83 -1.44
CA GLY A 6 -5.21 -6.28 -1.33
C GLY A 6 -5.61 -6.78 0.06
N LEU A 7 -5.56 -8.11 0.25
CA LEU A 7 -5.93 -8.74 1.51
C LEU A 7 -5.09 -8.24 2.69
N ILE A 8 -3.83 -7.88 2.46
CA ILE A 8 -2.95 -7.34 3.49
C ILE A 8 -3.44 -5.96 3.95
N ASP A 9 -3.89 -5.09 3.04
CA ASP A 9 -4.44 -3.78 3.42
C ASP A 9 -5.71 -3.93 4.27
N ALA A 10 -6.60 -4.84 3.86
CA ALA A 10 -7.82 -5.15 4.58
C ALA A 10 -7.55 -5.77 5.96
N ALA A 11 -6.57 -6.67 6.09
CA ALA A 11 -6.21 -7.31 7.35
C ALA A 11 -5.35 -6.42 8.27
N ALA A 12 -4.61 -5.46 7.71
CA ALA A 12 -3.81 -4.52 8.49
C ALA A 12 -4.66 -3.47 9.21
N ALA A 13 -5.88 -3.17 8.74
CA ALA A 13 -6.77 -2.21 9.41
C ALA A 13 -7.32 -2.72 10.76
N PRO A 14 -7.87 -3.95 10.89
CA PRO A 14 -8.29 -4.54 12.16
C PRO A 14 -7.13 -4.89 13.11
N GLN A 15 -5.92 -5.11 12.60
CA GLN A 15 -4.78 -5.57 13.40
C GLN A 15 -4.19 -4.56 14.39
N ALA A 16 -4.71 -3.33 14.42
CA ALA A 16 -4.45 -2.43 15.53
C ALA A 16 -5.07 -2.93 16.87
N LEU A 17 -5.89 -3.99 16.85
CA LEU A 17 -6.69 -4.42 18.01
C LEU A 17 -6.27 -5.79 18.63
N ASP A 18 -5.92 -6.84 17.86
CA ASP A 18 -5.99 -8.22 18.40
C ASP A 18 -4.79 -9.20 18.19
N GLY A 19 -3.62 -8.75 17.74
CA GLY A 19 -2.40 -9.57 17.85
C GLY A 19 -2.23 -10.75 16.84
N THR A 20 -1.58 -10.44 15.73
CA THR A 20 -0.54 -11.25 15.04
C THR A 20 -0.85 -12.59 14.35
N THR A 21 -1.99 -13.27 14.48
CA THR A 21 -2.08 -14.62 13.85
C THR A 21 -2.49 -14.65 12.36
N ILE A 22 -3.33 -13.71 11.89
CA ILE A 22 -3.95 -13.84 10.56
C ILE A 22 -3.09 -13.30 9.41
N LEU A 23 -2.25 -12.27 9.64
CA LEU A 23 -1.50 -11.63 8.55
C LEU A 23 -0.40 -12.54 8.00
N ASP A 24 0.31 -13.26 8.86
CA ASP A 24 1.34 -14.20 8.43
C ASP A 24 0.72 -15.34 7.61
N THR A 25 -0.44 -15.83 8.03
CA THR A 25 -1.20 -16.84 7.27
C THR A 25 -1.62 -16.29 5.90
N ILE A 26 -2.21 -15.10 5.83
CA ILE A 26 -2.63 -14.46 4.57
C ILE A 26 -1.42 -14.21 3.66
N ALA A 27 -0.31 -13.71 4.20
CA ALA A 27 0.89 -13.42 3.44
C ALA A 27 1.56 -14.68 2.88
N GLN A 28 1.39 -15.82 3.56
CA GLN A 28 1.89 -17.12 3.09
C GLN A 28 0.95 -17.79 2.09
N SER A 29 -0.37 -17.70 2.27
CA SER A 29 -1.36 -18.39 1.43
C SER A 29 -1.79 -17.60 0.19
N HIS A 30 -1.73 -16.26 0.24
CA HIS A 30 -2.19 -15.35 -0.82
C HIS A 30 -1.11 -14.33 -1.16
N ARG A 31 0.02 -14.84 -1.68
CA ARG A 31 1.20 -14.02 -1.92
C ARG A 31 1.04 -13.20 -3.20
N TYR A 32 1.12 -11.87 -3.06
CA TYR A 32 1.23 -10.95 -4.18
C TYR A 32 2.66 -10.96 -4.76
N HIS A 33 2.89 -10.16 -5.79
CA HIS A 33 4.23 -9.87 -6.27
C HIS A 33 5.12 -9.38 -5.12
N SER A 34 6.39 -9.79 -5.11
CA SER A 34 7.34 -9.47 -4.02
C SER A 34 7.57 -7.96 -3.83
N ARG A 35 7.32 -7.18 -4.88
CA ARG A 35 7.32 -5.71 -4.86
C ARG A 35 5.90 -5.16 -4.86
N ILE A 36 5.64 -4.23 -3.94
CA ILE A 36 4.38 -3.46 -3.83
C ILE A 36 4.66 -1.98 -3.99
N PHE A 37 3.63 -1.22 -4.36
CA PHE A 37 3.72 0.23 -4.53
C PHE A 37 2.80 0.95 -3.55
N LEU A 38 3.32 1.93 -2.81
CA LEU A 38 2.51 2.77 -1.93
C LEU A 38 2.46 4.20 -2.46
N ALA A 39 1.25 4.75 -2.51
CA ALA A 39 1.02 6.16 -2.79
C ALA A 39 0.94 6.95 -1.47
N PRO A 40 1.88 7.86 -1.18
CA PRO A 40 1.77 8.75 -0.03
C PRO A 40 0.51 9.64 -0.13
N PRO A 41 -0.17 9.94 0.99
CA PRO A 41 -1.28 10.89 1.00
C PRO A 41 -0.74 12.31 0.92
N TRP A 42 -0.46 12.77 -0.30
CA TRP A 42 0.07 14.11 -0.57
C TRP A 42 -0.98 15.18 -0.30
N PRO A 43 -0.80 16.06 0.71
CA PRO A 43 -1.82 17.05 1.09
C PRO A 43 -2.25 17.95 -0.07
N GLU A 44 -1.38 18.21 -1.02
CA GLU A 44 -1.62 19.15 -2.12
C GLU A 44 -2.52 18.57 -3.22
N ILE A 45 -2.72 17.26 -3.24
CA ILE A 45 -3.60 16.59 -4.22
C ILE A 45 -4.56 15.58 -3.57
N TYR A 46 -4.59 15.52 -2.24
CA TYR A 46 -5.52 14.68 -1.51
C TYR A 46 -6.83 15.43 -1.33
N VAL A 47 -7.89 14.85 -1.88
CA VAL A 47 -9.24 15.36 -1.80
C VAL A 47 -10.11 14.22 -1.29
N GLN A 48 -10.98 14.52 -0.34
CA GLN A 48 -11.99 13.55 0.07
C GLN A 48 -13.05 13.44 -1.01
N ASP A 49 -13.30 12.22 -1.46
CA ASP A 49 -14.30 11.88 -2.45
C ASP A 49 -14.95 10.53 -2.08
N GLU A 50 -15.82 9.99 -2.94
CA GLU A 50 -16.50 8.72 -2.67
C GLU A 50 -15.53 7.54 -2.48
N GLU A 51 -14.35 7.61 -3.08
CA GLU A 51 -13.29 6.60 -2.99
C GLU A 51 -12.33 6.89 -1.81
N ARG A 52 -12.08 8.16 -1.50
CA ARG A 52 -11.18 8.65 -0.45
C ARG A 52 -11.97 9.25 0.71
N ARG A 53 -12.55 8.36 1.51
CA ARG A 53 -13.44 8.73 2.62
C ARG A 53 -12.70 9.14 3.91
N HIS A 54 -11.43 8.78 4.04
CA HIS A 54 -10.62 9.07 5.23
C HIS A 54 -10.19 10.54 5.29
N SER A 55 -10.06 11.08 6.49
CA SER A 55 -9.34 12.34 6.73
C SER A 55 -7.87 12.23 6.35
N MET A 56 -7.21 13.37 6.18
CA MET A 56 -5.76 13.43 5.91
C MET A 56 -4.95 12.67 6.96
N ASP A 57 -5.33 12.82 8.24
CA ASP A 57 -4.62 12.20 9.36
C ASP A 57 -4.85 10.69 9.39
N GLU A 58 -6.09 10.23 9.13
CA GLU A 58 -6.40 8.80 9.01
C GLU A 58 -5.65 8.17 7.83
N ALA A 59 -5.62 8.83 6.68
CA ALA A 59 -4.88 8.37 5.50
C ALA A 59 -3.37 8.32 5.77
N ARG A 60 -2.83 9.29 6.53
CA ARG A 60 -1.43 9.28 6.96
C ARG A 60 -1.16 8.11 7.91
N ALA A 61 -2.01 7.88 8.90
CA ALA A 61 -1.88 6.79 9.84
C ALA A 61 -1.95 5.42 9.14
N GLU A 62 -2.84 5.27 8.17
CA GLU A 62 -2.93 4.09 7.31
C GLU A 62 -1.67 3.88 6.48
N PHE A 63 -1.18 4.92 5.80
CA PHE A 63 0.05 4.85 5.03
C PHE A 63 1.24 4.43 5.90
N GLU A 64 1.44 5.04 7.06
CA GLU A 64 2.55 4.69 7.97
C GLU A 64 2.44 3.28 8.56
N ARG A 65 1.21 2.77 8.73
CA ARG A 65 0.98 1.38 9.13
C ARG A 65 1.40 0.42 8.02
N LEU A 66 0.87 0.60 6.80
CA LEU A 66 1.18 -0.27 5.66
C LEU A 66 2.66 -0.25 5.30
N GLN A 67 3.30 0.92 5.39
CA GLN A 67 4.74 1.08 5.17
C GLN A 67 5.59 0.23 6.12
N ARG A 68 5.09 -0.14 7.31
CA ARG A 68 5.76 -1.04 8.26
C ARG A 68 5.32 -2.49 8.09
N THR A 69 4.04 -2.72 7.82
CA THR A 69 3.47 -4.07 7.66
C THR A 69 4.07 -4.82 6.48
N TYR A 70 4.13 -4.21 5.30
CA TYR A 70 4.61 -4.90 4.09
C TYR A 70 6.07 -5.39 4.21
N PRO A 71 7.04 -4.58 4.68
CA PRO A 71 8.40 -5.05 4.90
C PRO A 71 8.49 -6.16 5.95
N ALA A 72 7.70 -6.10 7.03
CA ALA A 72 7.67 -7.15 8.05
C ALA A 72 7.21 -8.50 7.49
N LEU A 73 6.37 -8.49 6.45
CA LEU A 73 5.92 -9.68 5.71
C LEU A 73 6.86 -10.08 4.55
N GLY A 74 8.01 -9.41 4.40
CA GLY A 74 9.02 -9.71 3.39
C GLY A 74 8.77 -9.10 2.01
N TYR A 75 7.90 -8.08 1.90
CA TYR A 75 7.67 -7.36 0.64
C TYR A 75 8.64 -6.17 0.49
N ALA A 76 9.11 -5.96 -0.74
CA ALA A 76 9.82 -4.75 -1.13
C ALA A 76 8.82 -3.62 -1.41
N VAL A 77 8.93 -2.52 -0.68
CA VAL A 77 8.02 -1.37 -0.83
C VAL A 77 8.66 -0.30 -1.71
N SER A 78 7.99 0.05 -2.80
CA SER A 78 8.35 1.18 -3.66
C SER A 78 7.36 2.32 -3.47
N ARG A 79 7.81 3.46 -2.95
CA ARG A 79 6.95 4.64 -2.81
C ARG A 79 6.80 5.32 -4.17
N LEU A 80 5.57 5.62 -4.55
CA LEU A 80 5.32 6.37 -5.78
C LEU A 80 5.84 7.81 -5.60
N PRO A 81 6.50 8.38 -6.62
CA PRO A 81 6.88 9.80 -6.61
C PRO A 81 5.68 10.71 -6.88
N LYS A 82 5.72 11.93 -6.35
CA LYS A 82 4.69 12.96 -6.60
C LYS A 82 4.90 13.64 -7.95
N ILE A 83 4.66 12.88 -9.02
CA ILE A 83 4.75 13.33 -10.42
C ILE A 83 3.40 13.15 -11.13
N ARG A 84 3.32 13.49 -12.42
CA ARG A 84 2.08 13.33 -13.19
C ARG A 84 1.66 11.86 -13.25
N VAL A 85 0.36 11.62 -13.43
CA VAL A 85 -0.24 10.27 -13.43
C VAL A 85 0.46 9.34 -14.43
N ALA A 86 0.63 9.77 -15.68
CA ALA A 86 1.31 8.97 -16.71
C ALA A 86 2.73 8.56 -16.28
N GLN A 87 3.50 9.51 -15.75
CA GLN A 87 4.87 9.25 -15.30
C GLN A 87 4.93 8.32 -14.09
N ARG A 88 3.90 8.32 -13.22
CA ARG A 88 3.80 7.33 -12.13
C ARG A 88 3.51 5.93 -12.68
N ALA A 89 2.69 5.80 -13.72
CA ALA A 89 2.46 4.53 -14.37
C ALA A 89 3.75 4.00 -15.02
N ASP A 90 4.49 4.86 -15.73
CA ASP A 90 5.80 4.53 -16.29
C ASP A 90 6.75 4.06 -15.18
N PHE A 91 6.85 4.81 -14.08
CA PHE A 91 7.64 4.42 -12.92
C PHE A 91 7.29 3.00 -12.40
N VAL A 92 6.00 2.66 -12.30
CA VAL A 92 5.56 1.33 -11.85
C VAL A 92 6.02 0.25 -12.83
N LEU A 93 5.82 0.47 -14.13
CA LEU A 93 6.17 -0.50 -15.18
C LEU A 93 7.69 -0.70 -15.26
N ASP A 94 8.46 0.38 -15.27
CA ASP A 94 9.93 0.35 -15.32
C ASP A 94 10.51 -0.35 -14.08
N THR A 95 9.93 -0.08 -12.90
CA THR A 95 10.33 -0.70 -11.63
C THR A 95 10.02 -2.20 -11.59
N LEU A 96 9.04 -2.68 -12.36
CA LEU A 96 8.73 -4.11 -12.48
C LEU A 96 9.54 -4.81 -13.60
N ALA A 97 9.94 -4.06 -14.62
CA ALA A 97 10.77 -4.57 -15.72
C ALA A 97 12.25 -4.73 -15.33
N SER A 98 12.73 -3.90 -14.40
CA SER A 98 14.08 -3.98 -13.84
C SER A 98 14.15 -5.11 -12.80
N ARG A 99 14.83 -6.20 -13.18
CA ARG A 99 15.11 -7.36 -12.30
C ARG A 99 16.14 -7.02 -11.23
#